data_AF-A0A8S0H8P2-F1
#
_entry.id   AF-A0A8S0H8P2-F1
#
_cell.length_a   1.000
_cell.length_b   1.000
_cell.length_c   1.000
_cell.angle_alpha   90.00
_cell.angle_beta   90.00
_cell.angle_gamma   90.00
#
_symmetry.space_group_name_H-M   'P 1'
#
loop_
_entity.id
_entity.type
_entity.pdbx_description
1 polymer ?
#
loop_
_entity_poly.entity_id
_entity_poly.type
_entity_poly.pdbx_seq_one_letter_code
_entity_poly.pdbx_strand_id
1 'polypeptide(L)'
;MQGSTSNATFAKTYYGKTSTLRYYTTQDDMIADLQSGRIDVMLADALTIEPILKTAAGAGLADKGLAPKDPLFGSGIGVGLRKGDSALQQRINTALASLKADGTYDKIRSRYFSVDISAN
;
A
#
# COMPACT_ATOMS: atom_id res chain seq x y z
N MET A 1 11.39 -2.68 -1.28
CA MET A 1 11.39 -4.15 -1.30
C MET A 1 10.01 -4.63 -0.92
N GLN A 2 9.42 -5.54 -1.69
CA GLN A 2 8.06 -6.03 -1.43
C GLN A 2 8.03 -7.09 -0.32
N GLY A 3 9.15 -7.78 -0.06
CA GLY A 3 9.26 -8.80 0.99
C GLY A 3 9.28 -8.30 2.44
N SER A 4 9.25 -6.99 2.69
CA SER A 4 9.30 -6.40 4.05
C SER A 4 8.09 -5.50 4.35
N THR A 5 6.97 -5.78 3.69
CA THR A 5 5.72 -5.04 3.81
C THR A 5 4.72 -5.75 4.73
N SER A 6 3.67 -5.05 5.15
CA SER A 6 2.51 -5.66 5.80
C SER A 6 1.84 -6.72 4.90
N ASN A 7 1.75 -6.47 3.59
CA ASN A 7 1.24 -7.44 2.61
C ASN A 7 2.05 -8.74 2.59
N ALA A 8 3.38 -8.65 2.57
CA ALA A 8 4.24 -9.83 2.66
C ALA A 8 4.06 -10.57 3.99
N THR A 9 3.91 -9.84 5.09
CA THR A 9 3.67 -10.41 6.43
C THR A 9 2.33 -11.13 6.50
N PHE A 10 1.28 -10.53 5.94
CA PHE A 10 -0.05 -11.13 5.82
C PHE A 10 0.00 -12.41 4.97
N ALA A 11 0.57 -12.34 3.76
CA ALA A 11 0.67 -13.49 2.87
C ALA A 11 1.45 -14.64 3.51
N LYS A 12 2.55 -14.34 4.20
CA LYS A 12 3.33 -15.32 4.96
C LYS A 12 2.54 -15.97 6.08
N THR A 13 1.82 -15.16 6.86
CA THR A 13 1.05 -15.63 8.03
C THR A 13 -0.07 -16.58 7.61
N TYR A 14 -0.84 -16.22 6.57
CA TYR A 14 -2.07 -16.94 6.21
C TYR A 14 -1.87 -17.98 5.11
N TYR A 15 -0.94 -17.76 4.17
CA TYR A 15 -0.76 -18.62 2.99
C TYR A 15 0.62 -19.28 2.92
N GLY A 16 1.56 -18.96 3.81
CA GLY A 16 2.92 -19.51 3.76
C GLY A 16 3.02 -21.02 3.95
N LYS A 17 1.95 -21.69 4.41
CA LYS A 17 1.86 -23.16 4.54
C LYS A 17 1.16 -23.84 3.37
N THR A 18 0.37 -23.10 2.59
CA THR A 18 -0.52 -23.64 1.54
C THR A 18 -0.14 -23.15 0.16
N SER A 19 0.75 -22.17 0.04
CA SER A 19 1.17 -21.54 -1.20
C SER A 19 2.68 -21.35 -1.23
N THR A 20 3.26 -21.35 -2.43
CA THR A 20 4.66 -20.95 -2.63
C THR A 20 4.74 -19.43 -2.70
N LEU A 21 5.36 -18.82 -1.69
CA LEU A 21 5.53 -17.37 -1.66
C LEU A 21 6.80 -16.95 -2.40
N ARG A 22 6.65 -15.93 -3.25
CA ARG A 22 7.77 -15.23 -3.90
C ARG A 22 7.80 -13.80 -3.44
N TYR A 23 9.00 -13.31 -3.12
CA TYR A 23 9.24 -11.94 -2.71
C TYR A 23 10.07 -11.22 -3.76
N TYR A 24 9.71 -9.98 -4.04
CA TYR A 24 10.30 -9.19 -5.10
C TYR A 24 10.89 -7.90 -4.53
N THR A 25 11.80 -7.28 -5.28
CA THR A 25 12.37 -5.99 -4.91
C THR A 25 11.38 -4.87 -5.25
N THR A 26 10.79 -4.92 -6.45
CA THR A 26 9.87 -3.91 -6.98
C THR A 26 8.47 -4.49 -7.24
N GLN A 27 7.48 -3.61 -7.39
CA GLN A 27 6.13 -4.01 -7.80
C GLN A 27 6.09 -4.36 -9.30
N ASP A 28 6.92 -3.73 -10.13
CA ASP A 28 7.00 -4.02 -11.56
C ASP A 28 7.48 -5.45 -11.82
N ASP A 29 8.43 -5.96 -11.03
CA ASP A 29 8.86 -7.36 -11.12
C ASP A 29 7.72 -8.34 -10.80
N MET A 30 6.87 -8.01 -9.82
CA MET A 30 5.69 -8.81 -9.47
C MET A 30 4.67 -8.83 -10.63
N ILE A 31 4.43 -7.67 -11.23
CA ILE A 31 3.51 -7.53 -12.38
C ILE A 31 4.03 -8.34 -13.58
N ALA A 32 5.32 -8.24 -13.90
CA ALA A 32 5.93 -8.99 -14.99
C ALA A 32 5.85 -10.51 -14.77
N ASP A 33 6.05 -10.99 -13.54
CA ASP A 33 5.89 -12.40 -13.20
C ASP A 33 4.42 -12.85 -13.28
N LEU A 34 3.48 -12.00 -12.88
CA LEU A 34 2.05 -12.30 -12.99
C LEU A 34 1.61 -12.38 -14.45
N GLN A 35 2.03 -11.42 -15.29
CA GLN A 35 1.71 -11.40 -16.72
C GLN A 35 2.32 -12.58 -17.48
N SER A 36 3.52 -13.03 -17.09
CA SER A 36 4.17 -14.19 -17.70
C SER A 36 3.67 -15.53 -17.16
N GLY A 37 2.79 -15.55 -16.15
CA GLY A 37 2.29 -16.77 -15.51
C GLY A 37 3.31 -17.46 -14.61
N ARG A 38 4.37 -16.77 -14.18
CA ARG A 38 5.33 -17.28 -13.19
C ARG A 38 4.77 -17.27 -11.76
N ILE A 39 3.75 -16.45 -11.51
CA ILE A 39 2.92 -16.46 -10.31
C ILE A 39 1.45 -16.37 -10.73
N ASP A 40 0.56 -16.94 -9.91
CA ASP A 40 -0.88 -16.96 -10.20
C ASP A 40 -1.62 -15.76 -9.59
N VAL A 41 -1.13 -15.24 -8.46
CA VAL A 41 -1.76 -14.18 -7.67
C VAL A 41 -0.71 -13.24 -7.11
N MET A 42 -1.04 -11.94 -7.11
CA MET A 42 -0.28 -10.89 -6.46
C MET A 42 -1.14 -10.21 -5.40
N LEU A 43 -0.61 -10.03 -4.18
CA LEU A 43 -1.21 -9.19 -3.14
C LEU A 43 -0.53 -7.81 -3.15
N ALA A 44 -1.30 -6.76 -3.42
CA ALA A 44 -0.81 -5.38 -3.54
C ALA A 44 -1.77 -4.38 -2.86
N ASP A 45 -1.32 -3.14 -2.70
CA ASP A 45 -2.16 -2.03 -2.23
C ASP A 45 -3.15 -1.62 -3.32
N ALA A 46 -4.44 -1.49 -2.96
CA ALA A 46 -5.50 -1.11 -3.90
C ALA A 46 -5.23 0.24 -4.58
N LEU A 47 -4.72 1.22 -3.81
CA LEU A 47 -4.45 2.58 -4.31
C LEU A 47 -3.34 2.60 -5.35
N THR A 48 -2.43 1.62 -5.33
CA THR A 48 -1.35 1.52 -6.31
C THR A 48 -1.71 0.66 -7.50
N ILE A 49 -2.51 -0.41 -7.31
CA ILE A 49 -2.82 -1.35 -8.39
C ILE A 49 -3.98 -0.88 -9.28
N GLU A 50 -4.98 -0.18 -8.73
CA GLU A 50 -6.14 0.28 -9.51
C GLU A 50 -5.77 1.16 -10.71
N PRO A 51 -4.84 2.14 -10.60
CA PRO A 51 -4.40 2.90 -11.76
C PRO A 51 -3.63 2.04 -12.76
N ILE A 52 -2.82 1.09 -12.30
CA ILE A 52 -1.99 0.22 -13.15
C ILE A 52 -2.88 -0.69 -14.01
N LEU A 53 -3.98 -1.21 -13.45
CA LEU A 53 -4.95 -2.04 -14.18
C LEU A 53 -5.56 -1.30 -15.40
N LYS A 54 -5.49 0.04 -15.42
CA LYS A 54 -5.97 0.89 -16.54
C LYS A 54 -4.87 1.19 -17.57
N THR A 55 -3.67 0.63 -17.41
CA THR A 55 -2.52 0.83 -18.32
C THR A 55 -2.19 -0.46 -19.09
N ALA A 56 -1.24 -0.38 -20.02
CA ALA A 56 -0.73 -1.57 -20.73
C ALA A 56 -0.10 -2.61 -19.78
N ALA A 57 0.49 -2.18 -18.66
CA ALA A 57 1.01 -3.09 -17.64
C ALA A 57 -0.09 -3.87 -16.90
N GLY A 58 -1.34 -3.40 -16.95
CA GLY A 58 -2.51 -4.08 -16.43
C GLY A 58 -3.18 -5.04 -17.42
N ALA A 59 -2.73 -5.09 -18.68
CA ALA A 59 -3.39 -5.88 -19.70
C ALA A 59 -3.40 -7.37 -19.33
N GLY A 60 -4.58 -7.99 -19.39
CA GLY A 60 -4.78 -9.38 -19.00
C GLY A 60 -4.81 -9.64 -17.49
N LEU A 61 -4.61 -8.61 -16.67
CA LEU A 61 -4.73 -8.68 -15.22
C LEU A 61 -6.11 -8.23 -14.77
N ALA A 62 -6.56 -8.75 -13.65
CA ALA A 62 -7.83 -8.36 -13.04
C ALA A 62 -7.70 -8.36 -11.51
N ASP A 63 -8.34 -7.39 -10.87
CA ASP A 63 -8.57 -7.45 -9.43
C ASP A 63 -9.50 -8.64 -9.11
N LYS A 64 -9.12 -9.44 -8.12
CA LYS A 64 -9.87 -10.61 -7.64
C LYS A 64 -10.52 -10.39 -6.27
N GLY A 65 -10.32 -9.22 -5.67
CA GLY A 65 -10.92 -8.83 -4.40
C GLY A 65 -9.89 -8.40 -3.37
N LEU A 66 -10.39 -7.95 -2.23
CA LEU A 66 -9.60 -7.45 -1.11
C LEU A 66 -9.24 -8.57 -0.14
N ALA A 67 -8.03 -8.50 0.42
CA ALA A 67 -7.72 -9.29 1.61
C ALA A 67 -8.67 -8.91 2.76
N PRO A 68 -9.02 -9.86 3.65
CA PRO A 68 -9.76 -9.56 4.88
C PRO A 68 -9.08 -8.45 5.70
N LYS A 69 -9.87 -7.63 6.39
CA LYS A 69 -9.33 -6.65 7.33
C LYS A 69 -8.51 -7.38 8.39
N ASP A 70 -7.29 -6.90 8.63
CA ASP A 70 -6.35 -7.56 9.50
C ASP A 70 -5.44 -6.55 10.24
N PRO A 71 -5.17 -6.73 11.55
CA PRO A 71 -4.25 -5.88 12.30
C PRO A 71 -2.83 -5.81 11.72
N LEU A 72 -2.40 -6.82 10.94
CA LEU A 72 -1.10 -6.82 10.27
C LEU A 72 -0.94 -5.69 9.25
N PHE A 73 -2.03 -5.12 8.73
CA PHE A 73 -2.00 -3.96 7.85
C PHE A 73 -1.82 -2.63 8.60
N GLY A 74 -1.95 -2.63 9.93
CA GLY A 74 -1.85 -1.44 10.77
C GLY A 74 -3.05 -0.51 10.66
N SER A 75 -2.89 0.72 11.17
CA SER A 75 -3.96 1.73 11.26
C SER A 75 -3.90 2.80 10.17
N GLY A 76 -3.06 2.61 9.16
CA GLY A 76 -2.87 3.56 8.06
C GLY A 76 -1.40 3.93 7.84
N ILE A 77 -1.19 5.00 7.08
CA ILE A 77 0.12 5.48 6.66
C ILE A 77 0.58 6.60 7.60
N GLY A 78 1.82 6.52 8.07
CA GLY A 78 2.41 7.49 9.00
C GLY A 78 3.84 7.87 8.64
N VAL A 79 4.32 8.96 9.25
CA VAL A 79 5.72 9.38 9.14
C VAL A 79 6.56 8.63 10.17
N GLY A 80 7.54 7.86 9.71
CA GLY A 80 8.47 7.14 10.59
C GLY A 80 9.46 8.09 11.26
N LEU A 81 9.51 8.07 12.59
CA LEU A 81 10.40 8.91 13.41
C LEU A 81 11.29 8.06 14.30
N ARG A 82 12.41 8.63 14.76
CA ARG A 82 13.24 8.01 15.80
C ARG A 82 12.45 7.95 17.11
N LYS A 83 12.65 6.87 17.88
CA LYS A 83 12.10 6.77 19.23
C LYS A 83 12.61 7.92 20.10
N GLY A 84 11.70 8.55 20.85
CA GLY A 84 12.00 9.67 21.74
C GLY A 84 12.01 11.05 21.09
N ASP A 85 11.84 11.17 19.76
CA ASP A 85 11.81 12.46 19.06
C ASP A 85 10.43 13.14 19.14
N SER A 86 9.93 13.31 20.37
CA SER A 86 8.56 13.79 20.64
C SER A 86 8.33 15.22 20.14
N ALA A 87 9.36 16.06 20.14
CA ALA A 87 9.27 17.43 19.64
C ALA A 87 9.03 17.46 18.13
N LEU A 88 9.73 16.61 17.36
CA LEU A 88 9.51 16.49 15.92
C LEU A 88 8.13 15.87 15.62
N GLN A 89 7.73 14.85 16.38
CA GLN A 89 6.41 14.25 16.28
C GLN A 89 5.29 15.29 16.45
N GLN A 90 5.37 16.11 17.50
CA GLN A 90 4.37 17.15 17.76
C GLN A 90 4.31 18.17 16.63
N ARG A 91 5.48 18.64 16.15
CA ARG A 91 5.54 19.60 15.02
C ARG A 91 4.90 19.05 13.75
N ILE A 92 5.17 17.79 13.41
CA ILE A 92 4.59 17.13 12.23
C ILE A 92 3.08 16.99 12.41
N ASN A 93 2.62 16.52 13.57
CA ASN A 93 1.19 16.36 13.84
C ASN A 93 0.44 17.69 13.77
N THR A 94 0.98 18.75 14.36
CA THR A 94 0.40 20.11 14.28
C THR A 94 0.33 20.59 12.83
N ALA A 95 1.41 20.43 12.05
CA ALA A 95 1.42 20.84 10.65
C ALA A 95 0.38 20.07 9.83
N LEU A 96 0.28 18.75 10.00
CA LEU A 96 -0.73 17.92 9.33
C LEU A 96 -2.15 18.33 9.72
N ALA A 97 -2.39 18.64 11.00
CA ALA A 97 -3.70 19.12 11.47
C ALA A 97 -4.08 20.46 10.82
N SER A 98 -3.13 21.40 10.74
CA SER A 98 -3.36 22.69 10.06
C SER A 98 -3.68 22.51 8.57
N LEU A 99 -2.92 21.67 7.87
CA LEU A 99 -3.15 21.38 6.43
C LEU A 99 -4.51 20.70 6.18
N LYS A 100 -4.99 19.89 7.12
CA LYS A 100 -6.33 19.32 7.06
C LYS A 100 -7.40 20.40 7.29
N ALA A 101 -7.20 21.24 8.31
CA ALA A 101 -8.16 22.29 8.67
C ALA A 101 -8.32 23.38 7.59
N ASP A 102 -7.24 23.71 6.87
CA ASP A 102 -7.27 24.72 5.81
C ASP A 102 -7.58 24.15 4.40
N GLY A 103 -7.80 22.83 4.29
CA GLY A 103 -8.12 22.15 3.02
C GLY A 103 -6.94 21.92 2.08
N THR A 104 -5.72 22.32 2.46
CA THR A 104 -4.52 22.08 1.65
C THR A 104 -4.26 20.59 1.47
N TYR A 105 -4.51 19.79 2.50
CA TYR A 105 -4.40 18.32 2.42
C TYR A 105 -5.29 17.77 1.29
N ASP A 106 -6.57 18.17 1.25
CA ASP A 106 -7.51 17.69 0.24
C ASP A 106 -7.15 18.15 -1.17
N LYS A 107 -6.62 19.37 -1.30
CA LYS A 107 -6.12 19.89 -2.58
C LYS A 107 -4.92 19.06 -3.08
N ILE A 108 -4.01 18.66 -2.19
CA ILE A 108 -2.88 17.79 -2.54
C ILE A 108 -3.39 16.38 -2.87
N ARG A 109 -4.23 15.80 -2.01
CA ARG A 109 -4.80 14.45 -2.17
C ARG A 109 -5.50 14.30 -3.51
N SER A 110 -6.44 15.19 -3.82
CA SER A 110 -7.30 15.12 -5.02
C SER A 110 -6.52 15.17 -6.33
N ARG A 111 -5.30 15.70 -6.32
CA ARG A 111 -4.40 15.67 -7.49
C ARG A 111 -3.92 14.25 -7.83
N TYR A 112 -3.81 13.37 -6.84
CA TYR A 112 -3.22 12.04 -7.00
C TYR A 112 -4.21 10.90 -6.78
N PHE A 113 -5.22 11.11 -5.93
CA PHE A 113 -6.19 10.09 -5.54
C PHE A 113 -7.61 10.64 -5.64
N SER A 114 -8.47 9.90 -6.33
CA SER A 114 -9.90 10.22 -6.45
C SER A 114 -10.71 9.87 -5.20
N VAL A 115 -10.14 9.07 -4.28
CA VAL A 115 -10.78 8.63 -3.04
C VAL A 115 -10.13 9.26 -1.83
N ASP A 116 -10.88 9.46 -0.74
CA ASP A 116 -10.29 9.90 0.52
C ASP A 116 -9.40 8.78 1.07
N ILE A 117 -8.16 9.13 1.37
CA ILE A 117 -7.12 8.22 1.85
C ILE A 117 -6.62 8.62 3.25
N SER A 118 -7.30 9.59 3.88
CA SER A 118 -6.95 10.00 5.23
C SER A 118 -7.27 8.88 6.22
N ALA A 119 -6.35 8.63 7.16
CA ALA A 119 -6.64 7.77 8.29
C ALA A 119 -7.67 8.46 9.20
N ASN A 120 -8.67 7.70 9.66
CA ASN A 120 -9.65 8.12 10.66
C ASN A 120 -9.00 8.41 12.01
#